data_AF-A0A538LGI7-F1
#
_entry.id   AF-A0A538LGI7-F1
#
_cell.length_a   1.000
_cell.length_b   1.000
_cell.length_c   1.000
_cell.angle_alpha   90.00
_cell.angle_beta   90.00
_cell.angle_gamma   90.00
#
_symmetry.space_group_name_H-M   'P 1'
#
loop_
_entity.id
_entity.type
_entity.pdbx_description
1 polymer ?
#
loop_
_entity_poly.entity_id
_entity_poly.type
_entity_poly.pdbx_seq_one_letter_code
_entity_poly.pdbx_strand_id
1 'polypeptide(L)'
;MAVGGTTLGPSQDAAIVLALADTAVPFASSPEDEAERWVRVLRLHGLVGTALQSLGVGEAPLETTAQPASFRLLRKRPLGEDIVEIVSIRAHEFAMARGANAVCTVDVLFALFAVYDKTFDRALYVRGTSREELIERLPAETVAVSG
;
A
#
# COMPACT_ATOMS: atom_id res chain seq x y z
N MET A 1 24.04 -24.98 8.57
CA MET A 1 24.04 -23.65 9.22
C MET A 1 22.84 -22.89 8.67
N ALA A 2 21.77 -22.78 9.45
CA ALA A 2 20.60 -21.99 9.08
C ALA A 2 20.87 -20.54 9.50
N VAL A 3 21.08 -19.65 8.53
CA VAL A 3 20.92 -18.22 8.77
C VAL A 3 19.42 -17.98 8.89
N GLY A 4 18.89 -18.08 10.11
CA GLY A 4 17.55 -17.62 10.43
C GLY A 4 17.52 -16.10 10.33
N GLY A 5 17.48 -15.57 9.10
CA GLY A 5 17.12 -14.17 8.89
C GLY A 5 15.75 -13.97 9.52
N THR A 6 15.64 -13.01 10.42
CA THR A 6 14.41 -12.75 11.16
C THR A 6 13.34 -12.29 10.18
N THR A 7 12.57 -13.23 9.61
CA THR A 7 11.43 -12.88 8.76
C THR A 7 10.38 -12.23 9.66
N LEU A 8 10.41 -10.90 9.75
CA LEU A 8 9.36 -10.10 10.35
C LEU A 8 8.01 -10.45 9.71
N GLY A 9 7.08 -10.92 10.52
CA GLY A 9 5.68 -11.03 10.11
C GLY A 9 5.01 -9.65 10.03
N PRO A 10 3.96 -9.50 9.21
CA PRO A 10 3.12 -8.32 9.26
C PRO A 10 2.31 -8.27 10.56
N SER A 11 2.10 -7.05 11.07
CA SER A 11 1.04 -6.76 12.03
C SER A 11 -0.33 -7.14 11.47
N GLN A 12 -1.33 -7.29 12.33
CA GLN A 12 -2.69 -7.67 11.90
C GLN A 12 -3.25 -6.71 10.84
N ASP A 13 -3.13 -5.39 11.03
CA ASP A 13 -3.62 -4.41 10.07
C ASP A 13 -2.87 -4.48 8.73
N ALA A 14 -1.53 -4.63 8.77
CA ALA A 14 -0.73 -4.78 7.55
C ALA A 14 -1.07 -6.09 6.81
N ALA A 15 -1.31 -7.18 7.54
CA ALA A 15 -1.71 -8.45 6.96
C ALA A 15 -3.08 -8.34 6.25
N ILE A 16 -4.05 -7.64 6.86
CA ILE A 16 -5.35 -7.39 6.25
C ILE A 16 -5.20 -6.53 4.99
N VAL A 17 -4.41 -5.46 5.04
CA VAL A 17 -4.14 -4.61 3.87
C VAL A 17 -3.54 -5.42 2.72
N LEU A 18 -2.51 -6.21 2.98
CA LEU A 18 -1.87 -7.02 1.94
C LEU A 18 -2.83 -8.08 1.37
N ALA A 19 -3.61 -8.75 2.23
CA ALA A 19 -4.59 -9.74 1.78
C ALA A 19 -5.71 -9.12 0.95
N LEU A 20 -6.23 -7.95 1.33
CA LEU A 20 -7.24 -7.24 0.55
C LEU A 20 -6.67 -6.74 -0.78
N ALA A 21 -5.44 -6.24 -0.78
CA ALA A 21 -4.75 -5.81 -1.99
C ALA A 21 -4.54 -6.97 -2.97
N ASP A 22 -4.20 -8.16 -2.49
CA ASP A 22 -4.08 -9.39 -3.29
C ASP A 22 -5.38 -9.75 -4.03
N THR A 23 -6.53 -9.38 -3.45
CA THR A 23 -7.84 -9.58 -4.10
C THR A 23 -8.29 -8.41 -4.98
N ALA A 24 -7.70 -7.22 -4.84
CA ALA A 24 -8.18 -6.01 -5.48
C ALA A 24 -7.25 -5.51 -6.59
N VAL A 25 -5.96 -5.42 -6.33
CA VAL A 25 -4.95 -4.81 -7.21
C VAL A 25 -4.74 -5.59 -8.51
N PRO A 26 -4.73 -6.94 -8.55
CA PRO A 26 -4.51 -7.69 -9.80
C PRO A 26 -5.55 -7.45 -10.89
N PHE A 27 -6.72 -6.88 -10.55
CA PHE A 27 -7.79 -6.56 -11.49
C PHE A 27 -7.77 -5.10 -11.97
N ALA A 28 -6.71 -4.35 -11.68
CA ALA A 28 -6.56 -2.98 -12.13
C ALA A 28 -6.27 -2.90 -13.63
N SER A 29 -6.86 -1.91 -14.30
CA SER A 29 -6.67 -1.71 -15.75
C SER A 29 -5.44 -0.89 -16.10
N SER A 30 -4.83 -0.22 -15.11
CA SER A 30 -3.63 0.61 -15.25
C SER A 30 -2.93 0.80 -13.90
N PRO A 31 -1.66 1.28 -13.88
CA PRO A 31 -0.95 1.60 -12.64
C PRO A 31 -1.66 2.66 -11.78
N GLU A 32 -2.39 3.59 -12.40
CA GLU A 32 -3.21 4.57 -11.70
C GLU A 32 -4.38 3.89 -10.96
N ASP A 33 -5.08 2.96 -11.61
CA ASP A 33 -6.15 2.16 -10.99
C ASP A 33 -5.60 1.26 -9.86
N GLU A 34 -4.39 0.70 -10.02
CA GLU A 34 -3.71 -0.02 -8.93
C GLU A 34 -3.49 0.90 -7.72
N ALA A 35 -2.94 2.09 -7.92
CA ALA A 35 -2.68 3.06 -6.86
C ALA A 35 -3.97 3.50 -6.15
N GLU A 36 -5.05 3.73 -6.89
CA GLU A 36 -6.35 4.06 -6.30
C GLU A 36 -6.91 2.93 -5.43
N ARG A 37 -6.76 1.67 -5.85
CA ARG A 37 -7.15 0.51 -5.06
C ARG A 37 -6.30 0.36 -3.80
N TRP A 38 -4.99 0.61 -3.89
CA TRP A 38 -4.11 0.65 -2.73
C TRP A 38 -4.53 1.72 -1.71
N VAL A 39 -4.82 2.95 -2.17
CA VAL A 39 -5.31 4.02 -1.27
C VAL A 39 -6.59 3.59 -0.58
N ARG A 40 -7.51 2.93 -1.30
CA ARG A 40 -8.76 2.43 -0.72
C ARG A 40 -8.52 1.38 0.37
N VAL A 41 -7.66 0.40 0.11
CA VAL A 41 -7.38 -0.66 1.08
C VAL A 41 -6.66 -0.11 2.32
N LEU A 42 -5.66 0.76 2.13
CA LEU A 42 -4.93 1.41 3.23
C LEU A 42 -5.82 2.27 4.11
N ARG A 43 -6.81 2.94 3.52
CA ARG A 43 -7.74 3.82 4.24
C ARG A 43 -8.49 3.12 5.37
N LEU A 44 -8.71 1.81 5.27
CA LEU A 44 -9.57 1.06 6.20
C LEU A 44 -8.83 0.53 7.43
N HIS A 45 -7.49 0.46 7.40
CA HIS A 45 -6.73 -0.32 8.39
C HIS A 45 -5.51 0.42 8.95
N GLY A 46 -5.31 0.26 10.26
CA GLY A 46 -4.16 0.78 11.00
C GLY A 46 -4.02 2.31 11.02
N LEU A 47 -2.79 2.73 11.33
CA LEU A 47 -2.45 4.14 11.52
C LEU A 47 -2.60 4.97 10.24
N VAL A 48 -2.18 4.42 9.10
CA VAL A 48 -2.34 5.08 7.79
C VAL A 48 -3.83 5.28 7.46
N GLY A 49 -4.68 4.29 7.76
CA GLY A 49 -6.12 4.43 7.57
C GLY A 49 -6.72 5.55 8.42
N THR A 50 -6.32 5.62 9.69
CA THR A 50 -6.73 6.70 10.60
C THR A 50 -6.28 8.08 10.09
N ALA A 51 -5.03 8.19 9.63
CA ALA A 51 -4.48 9.42 9.08
C ALA A 51 -5.25 9.86 7.82
N LEU A 52 -5.46 8.97 6.85
CA LEU A 52 -6.23 9.23 5.63
C LEU A 52 -7.66 9.68 5.93
N GLN A 53 -8.36 9.00 6.84
CA GLN A 53 -9.71 9.38 7.24
C GLN A 53 -9.76 10.77 7.89
N SER A 54 -8.77 11.10 8.70
CA SER A 54 -8.68 12.42 9.34
C SER A 54 -8.35 13.57 8.37
N LEU A 55 -7.79 13.26 7.20
CA LEU A 55 -7.56 14.21 6.10
C LEU A 55 -8.81 14.39 5.22
N GLY A 56 -9.92 13.75 5.54
CA GLY A 56 -11.15 13.85 4.76
C GLY A 56 -11.11 13.05 3.45
N VAL A 57 -10.12 12.16 3.28
CA VAL A 57 -10.11 11.19 2.17
C VAL A 57 -11.39 10.35 2.29
N GLY A 58 -12.33 10.54 1.38
CA GLY A 58 -13.61 9.83 1.36
C GLY A 58 -13.52 8.44 0.75
N GLU A 59 -14.54 7.61 0.98
CA GLU A 59 -14.81 6.46 0.10
C GLU A 59 -15.28 7.00 -1.26
N ALA A 60 -14.36 7.36 -2.14
CA ALA A 60 -14.74 7.67 -3.51
C ALA A 60 -15.28 6.39 -4.17
N PRO A 61 -16.42 6.44 -4.89
CA PRO A 61 -16.88 5.33 -5.71
C PRO A 61 -15.76 4.89 -6.67
N LEU A 62 -15.68 3.59 -6.95
CA LEU A 62 -14.78 3.10 -7.98
C LEU A 62 -15.19 3.73 -9.31
N GLU A 63 -14.34 4.57 -9.90
CA GLU A 63 -14.43 4.87 -11.35
C GLU A 63 -13.82 3.70 -12.14
N THR A 64 -14.22 2.48 -11.79
CA THR A 64 -13.93 1.28 -12.56
C THR A 64 -15.24 0.83 -13.16
N THR A 65 -15.44 1.11 -14.45
CA THR A 65 -16.44 0.43 -15.26
C THR A 65 -16.24 -1.07 -15.07
N ALA A 66 -17.20 -1.76 -14.44
CA ALA A 66 -17.12 -3.19 -14.18
C ALA A 66 -16.99 -3.94 -15.52
N GLN A 67 -15.76 -4.26 -15.91
CA GLN A 67 -15.53 -5.00 -17.14
C GLN A 67 -15.90 -6.47 -16.93
N PRO A 68 -16.61 -7.07 -17.89
CA PRO A 68 -17.10 -8.42 -17.74
C PRO A 68 -15.94 -9.41 -17.55
N ALA A 69 -16.28 -10.44 -16.80
CA ALA A 69 -15.56 -11.68 -16.55
C ALA A 69 -14.65 -12.22 -17.68
N SER A 70 -14.98 -11.95 -18.93
CA SER A 70 -14.26 -12.42 -20.12
C SER A 70 -12.98 -11.63 -20.44
N PHE A 71 -12.86 -10.38 -19.99
CA PHE A 71 -11.60 -9.62 -20.09
C PHE A 71 -10.55 -10.06 -19.04
N ARG A 72 -10.93 -10.91 -18.07
CA ARG A 72 -10.10 -11.41 -16.96
C ARG A 72 -8.86 -12.23 -17.38
N LEU A 73 -8.78 -12.69 -18.62
CA LEU A 73 -7.69 -13.56 -19.10
C LEU A 73 -6.69 -12.87 -20.02
N LEU A 74 -6.97 -11.64 -20.49
CA LEU A 74 -6.26 -11.06 -21.64
C LEU A 74 -5.45 -9.80 -21.34
N ARG A 75 -5.38 -9.35 -20.09
CA ARG A 75 -4.56 -8.19 -19.74
C ARG A 75 -3.78 -8.40 -18.45
N LYS A 76 -3.08 -9.51 -18.39
CA LYS A 76 -1.96 -9.67 -17.47
C LYS A 76 -0.85 -8.73 -17.98
N ARG A 77 -0.36 -7.82 -17.13
CA ARG A 77 1.03 -7.33 -17.24
C ARG A 77 1.94 -8.55 -17.53
N PRO A 78 3.10 -8.37 -18.20
CA PRO A 78 3.96 -9.51 -18.56
C PRO A 78 4.04 -10.49 -17.38
N LEU A 79 3.65 -11.75 -17.63
CA LEU A 79 3.58 -12.80 -16.63
C LEU A 79 4.86 -12.81 -15.79
N GLY A 80 4.82 -12.34 -14.53
CA GLY A 80 5.97 -12.47 -13.64
C GLY A 80 6.02 -11.54 -12.44
N GLU A 81 5.56 -10.29 -12.54
CA GLU A 81 5.61 -9.37 -11.38
C GLU A 81 4.31 -9.37 -10.61
N ASP A 82 4.32 -10.04 -9.46
CA ASP A 82 3.31 -9.88 -8.42
C ASP A 82 3.58 -8.55 -7.69
N ILE A 83 2.82 -7.52 -8.04
CA ILE A 83 2.99 -6.18 -7.47
C ILE A 83 2.72 -6.15 -5.96
N VAL A 84 1.86 -7.05 -5.46
CA VAL A 84 1.58 -7.17 -4.02
C VAL A 84 2.77 -7.81 -3.32
N GLU A 85 3.40 -8.81 -3.94
CA GLU A 85 4.66 -9.38 -3.46
C GLU A 85 5.79 -8.33 -3.43
N ILE A 86 5.93 -7.52 -4.49
CA ILE A 86 6.93 -6.44 -4.54
C ILE A 86 6.71 -5.44 -3.40
N VAL A 87 5.47 -4.96 -3.21
CA VAL A 87 5.12 -4.04 -2.13
C VAL A 87 5.39 -4.68 -0.77
N SER A 88 5.08 -5.97 -0.59
CA SER A 88 5.35 -6.73 0.63
C SER A 88 6.85 -6.80 0.95
N ILE A 89 7.69 -7.12 -0.04
CA ILE A 89 9.15 -7.14 0.10
C ILE A 89 9.67 -5.76 0.49
N ARG A 90 9.23 -4.69 -0.19
CA ARG A 90 9.64 -3.32 0.12
C ARG A 90 9.20 -2.87 1.51
N ALA A 91 7.98 -3.22 1.92
CA ALA A 91 7.48 -2.91 3.26
C ALA A 91 8.32 -3.61 4.33
N HIS A 92 8.74 -4.85 4.06
CA HIS A 92 9.66 -5.55 4.93
C HIS A 92 11.04 -4.86 5.03
N GLU A 93 11.60 -4.39 3.90
CA GLU A 93 12.85 -3.60 3.89
C GLU A 93 12.73 -2.35 4.76
N PHE A 94 11.62 -1.60 4.66
CA PHE A 94 11.37 -0.42 5.50
C PHE A 94 11.24 -0.77 6.99
N ALA A 95 10.51 -1.84 7.32
CA ALA A 95 10.36 -2.30 8.69
C ALA A 95 11.71 -2.70 9.32
N MET A 96 12.57 -3.38 8.54
CA MET A 96 13.92 -3.74 8.98
C MET A 96 14.81 -2.51 9.15
N ALA A 97 14.75 -1.55 8.21
CA ALA A 97 15.55 -0.34 8.27
C ALA A 97 15.25 0.52 9.52
N ARG A 98 14.00 0.52 10.01
CA ARG A 98 13.62 1.20 11.27
C ARG A 98 13.81 0.35 12.53
N GLY A 99 14.37 -0.86 12.43
CA GLY A 99 14.58 -1.76 13.57
C GLY A 99 13.29 -2.31 14.19
N ALA A 100 12.24 -2.47 13.39
CA ALA A 100 10.95 -2.96 13.85
C ALA A 100 10.96 -4.46 14.20
N ASN A 101 9.99 -4.85 15.02
CA ASN A 101 9.69 -6.28 15.28
C ASN A 101 8.55 -6.83 14.39
N ALA A 102 7.89 -5.98 13.60
CA ALA A 102 6.81 -6.36 12.68
C ALA A 102 6.61 -5.29 11.61
N VAL A 103 6.11 -5.70 10.43
CA VAL A 103 5.70 -4.79 9.35
C VAL A 103 4.36 -4.15 9.70
N CYS A 104 4.26 -2.82 9.68
CA CYS A 104 3.02 -2.07 9.93
C CYS A 104 2.51 -1.38 8.66
N THR A 105 1.31 -0.79 8.73
CA THR A 105 0.71 -0.13 7.56
C THR A 105 1.51 1.08 7.07
N VAL A 106 2.32 1.70 7.94
CA VAL A 106 3.24 2.78 7.57
C VAL A 106 4.35 2.27 6.65
N ASP A 107 4.91 1.08 6.93
CA ASP A 107 5.91 0.47 6.06
C ASP A 107 5.32 0.16 4.67
N VAL A 108 4.06 -0.30 4.62
CA VAL A 108 3.33 -0.54 3.38
C VAL A 108 3.11 0.78 2.61
N LEU A 109 2.79 1.87 3.30
CA LEU A 109 2.66 3.19 2.67
C LEU A 109 3.99 3.66 2.04
N PHE A 110 5.11 3.53 2.76
CA PHE A 110 6.42 3.90 2.22
C PHE A 110 6.85 2.98 1.06
N ALA A 111 6.51 1.69 1.12
CA ALA A 111 6.68 0.78 0.00
C ALA A 111 5.91 1.24 -1.25
N LEU A 112 4.67 1.71 -1.08
CA LEU A 112 3.85 2.22 -2.19
C LEU A 112 4.42 3.52 -2.77
N PHE A 113 4.92 4.44 -1.94
CA PHE A 113 5.64 5.61 -2.44
C PHE A 113 6.88 5.20 -3.26
N ALA A 114 7.63 4.18 -2.82
CA ALA A 114 8.81 3.71 -3.54
C ALA A 114 8.47 3.01 -4.87
N VAL A 115 7.35 2.28 -4.94
CA VAL A 115 6.96 1.49 -6.12
C VAL A 115 6.24 2.34 -7.17
N TYR A 116 5.32 3.22 -6.74
CA TYR A 116 4.45 3.98 -7.64
C TYR A 116 4.86 5.44 -7.83
N ASP A 117 5.66 5.99 -6.89
CA ASP A 117 6.13 7.38 -6.88
C ASP A 117 5.01 8.38 -7.19
N LYS A 118 5.14 9.18 -8.26
CA LYS A 118 4.15 10.19 -8.67
C LYS A 118 2.77 9.64 -8.96
N THR A 119 2.65 8.36 -9.30
CA THR A 119 1.36 7.70 -9.57
C THR A 119 0.55 7.62 -8.28
N PHE A 120 1.20 7.31 -7.17
CA PHE A 120 0.54 7.27 -5.87
C PHE A 120 0.20 8.67 -5.35
N ASP A 121 1.09 9.65 -5.58
CA ASP A 121 0.82 11.04 -5.22
C ASP A 121 -0.41 11.58 -5.94
N ARG A 122 -0.58 11.22 -7.21
CA ARG A 122 -1.78 11.57 -7.97
C ARG A 122 -3.03 10.91 -7.39
N ALA A 123 -2.96 9.65 -6.98
CA ALA A 123 -4.09 8.95 -6.37
C ALA A 123 -4.50 9.57 -5.02
N LEU A 124 -3.53 10.05 -4.23
CA LEU A 124 -3.79 10.83 -3.02
C LEU A 124 -4.42 12.19 -3.37
N TYR A 125 -3.85 12.90 -4.34
CA TYR A 125 -4.28 14.24 -4.73
C TYR A 125 -5.72 14.27 -5.24
N VAL A 126 -6.11 13.31 -6.08
CA VAL A 126 -7.50 13.17 -6.57
C VAL A 126 -8.49 12.97 -5.42
N ARG A 127 -8.02 12.42 -4.29
CA ARG A 127 -8.82 12.22 -3.08
C ARG A 127 -8.66 13.33 -2.03
N GLY A 128 -8.03 14.44 -2.39
CA GLY A 128 -7.98 15.66 -1.60
C GLY A 128 -6.86 15.72 -0.56
N THR A 129 -5.79 14.95 -0.71
CA THR A 129 -4.61 15.04 0.17
C THR A 129 -3.30 14.89 -0.58
N SER A 130 -2.18 15.37 -0.01
CA SER A 130 -0.84 15.15 -0.53
C SER A 130 -0.04 14.09 0.26
N ARG A 131 1.08 13.66 -0.31
CA ARG A 131 2.07 12.81 0.36
C ARG A 131 2.55 13.44 1.67
N GLU A 132 2.86 14.74 1.62
CA GLU A 132 3.40 15.51 2.74
C GLU A 132 2.38 15.62 3.87
N GLU A 133 1.14 16.01 3.55
CA GLU A 133 0.05 16.10 4.54
C GLU A 133 -0.24 14.75 5.21
N LEU A 134 -0.16 13.65 4.44
CA LEU A 134 -0.33 12.31 4.98
C LEU A 134 0.80 11.94 5.95
N ILE A 135 2.06 12.19 5.57
CA ILE A 135 3.24 11.91 6.41
C ILE A 135 3.20 12.74 7.69
N GLU A 136 2.84 14.03 7.61
CA GLU A 136 2.73 14.93 8.77
C GLU A 136 1.72 14.45 9.82
N ARG A 137 0.74 13.62 9.42
CA ARG A 137 -0.26 13.06 10.33
C ARG A 137 0.09 11.68 10.87
N LEU A 138 1.16 11.06 10.40
CA LEU A 138 1.63 9.80 10.96
C LEU A 138 2.32 10.05 12.31
N PRO A 139 2.14 9.16 13.30
CA PRO A 139 2.79 9.30 14.59
C PRO A 139 4.32 9.19 14.45
N ALA A 140 5.06 10.08 15.13
CA ALA A 140 6.52 10.20 15.03
C ALA A 140 7.26 8.88 15.34
N GLU A 141 6.72 8.03 16.24
CA GLU A 141 7.29 6.73 16.61
C GLU A 141 7.34 5.73 15.44
N THR A 142 6.59 5.98 14.37
CA THR A 142 6.58 5.15 13.15
C THR A 142 7.46 5.68 12.02
N VAL A 143 7.98 6.90 12.14
CA VAL A 143 8.81 7.59 11.12
C VAL A 143 10.29 7.66 11.54
N ALA A 144 10.60 7.38 12.80
CA ALA A 144 11.96 7.48 13.33
C ALA A 144 12.88 6.36 12.83
N VAL A 145 13.80 6.72 11.92
CA VAL A 145 15.14 6.12 11.86
C VAL A 145 15.95 6.80 12.96
N SER A 146 16.38 6.03 13.96
CA SER A 146 17.31 6.51 14.98
C SER A 146 18.54 7.11 14.30
N GLY A 147 18.83 8.37 14.64
CA GLY A 147 20.09 9.04 14.26
C GLY A 147 21.32 8.42 14.90
#